data_AF-A0A2W4XW35-F1
#
_entry.id   AF-A0A2W4XW35-F1
#
_cell.length_a   1.000
_cell.length_b   1.000
_cell.length_c   1.000
_cell.angle_alpha   90.00
_cell.angle_beta   90.00
_cell.angle_gamma   90.00
#
_symmetry.space_group_name_H-M   'P 1'
#
loop_
_entity.id
_entity.type
_entity.pdbx_description
1 polymer ?
#
loop_
_entity_poly.entity_id
_entity_poly.type
_entity_poly.pdbx_seq_one_letter_code
_entity_poly.pdbx_strand_id
1 'polypeptide(L)'
;MNLKSQLIFRIFLLGLVSACVSACQGANFSSSLESAIAPASPSPSESISEKSDKPIPTATTTESTSVKPTETPITSNSSTSNLDKDRSNIASDRQNSQGDRLSNHLIEIALQALPKSQPAEKTSLKAQLFINFANPKPQSGEFSDLETAPASLRPWIKDLNQLGTITPKTGQLFQPNTLVSRREYARWLLQTNNRLYKNQPSRQVRLAQPNDIASFPDIPNNHSDFTIIQGLANAGLIGGTGDPFRPNDPLLREELVLWKIPLDLRQPLPNATLETVSQAWGFKDSDRISENALSAIFADSQLRDISNIRRSFGFTTLLQPQKPVTRAEAAASLWYFGTATDGISAGKSLELER
;
A
#
# COMPACT_ATOMS: atom_id res chain seq x y z
N MET A 1 57.77 -18.43 -45.74
CA MET A 1 58.98 -17.60 -45.92
C MET A 1 58.93 -16.43 -44.95
N ASN A 2 60.06 -15.74 -44.76
CA ASN A 2 60.22 -14.51 -43.96
C ASN A 2 59.27 -13.37 -44.47
N LEU A 3 59.02 -12.26 -43.76
CA LEU A 3 59.96 -11.44 -42.98
C LEU A 3 59.25 -10.48 -41.98
N LYS A 4 59.98 -10.11 -40.90
CA LYS A 4 59.95 -8.94 -39.97
C LYS A 4 58.83 -7.87 -40.11
N SER A 5 58.40 -7.15 -39.06
CA SER A 5 59.18 -6.62 -37.92
C SER A 5 58.33 -6.30 -36.66
N GLN A 6 59.00 -6.03 -35.53
CA GLN A 6 58.39 -5.53 -34.29
C GLN A 6 58.27 -4.00 -34.26
N LEU A 7 57.35 -3.47 -33.44
CA LEU A 7 57.61 -2.30 -32.60
C LEU A 7 56.85 -2.42 -31.27
N ILE A 8 57.43 -1.91 -30.19
CA ILE A 8 56.91 -2.00 -28.81
C ILE A 8 56.84 -0.58 -28.24
N PHE A 9 55.75 -0.22 -27.54
CA PHE A 9 55.87 0.66 -26.37
C PHE A 9 54.69 0.53 -25.38
N ARG A 10 55.01 0.51 -24.08
CA ARG A 10 54.08 0.75 -22.95
C ARG A 10 54.58 1.98 -22.19
N ILE A 11 53.80 3.05 -22.15
CA ILE A 11 54.01 4.27 -21.34
C ILE A 11 52.62 4.83 -21.01
N PHE A 12 52.34 5.43 -19.86
CA PHE A 12 52.86 5.20 -18.50
C PHE A 12 51.82 5.78 -17.52
N LEU A 13 51.66 5.21 -16.33
CA LEU A 13 50.75 5.77 -15.32
C LEU A 13 51.50 6.82 -14.48
N LEU A 14 51.04 8.07 -14.48
CA LEU A 14 51.46 9.05 -13.47
C LEU A 14 50.32 10.02 -13.16
N GLY A 15 49.91 10.09 -11.89
CA GLY A 15 48.93 11.06 -11.42
C GLY A 15 49.58 12.39 -11.07
N LEU A 16 48.80 13.47 -11.06
CA LEU A 16 49.27 14.81 -10.69
C LEU A 16 48.31 15.41 -9.66
N VAL A 17 48.75 15.39 -8.39
CA VAL A 17 48.04 16.02 -7.28
C VAL A 17 48.26 17.53 -7.37
N SER A 18 47.19 18.29 -7.61
CA SER A 18 47.24 19.75 -7.57
C SER A 18 46.71 20.25 -6.23
N ALA A 19 47.59 20.75 -5.38
CA ALA A 19 47.24 21.42 -4.13
C ALA A 19 47.48 22.92 -4.28
N CYS A 20 46.40 23.71 -4.22
CA CYS A 20 46.48 25.17 -4.19
C CYS A 20 45.96 25.69 -2.85
N VAL A 21 46.89 26.16 -2.01
CA VAL A 21 46.55 26.94 -0.81
C VAL A 21 46.17 28.37 -1.24
N SER A 22 45.26 29.01 -0.52
CA SER A 22 45.03 30.45 -0.62
C SER A 22 44.83 31.03 0.77
N ALA A 23 45.57 32.10 1.08
CA ALA A 23 45.62 32.74 2.39
C ALA A 23 45.05 34.17 2.33
N CYS A 24 44.74 34.72 3.50
CA CYS A 24 43.82 35.85 3.65
C CYS A 24 44.40 37.24 3.32
N GLN A 25 43.51 38.13 2.85
CA GLN A 25 43.53 39.59 3.01
C GLN A 25 42.11 40.12 2.66
N GLY A 26 41.58 41.21 3.24
CA GLY A 26 42.18 42.04 4.30
C GLY A 26 41.67 43.50 4.37
N ALA A 27 40.35 43.75 4.38
CA ALA A 27 39.77 45.09 4.65
C ALA A 27 38.34 44.91 5.24
N ASN A 28 38.00 45.39 6.44
CA ASN A 28 37.92 46.76 6.96
C ASN A 28 36.65 47.52 6.52
N PHE A 29 35.59 47.41 7.33
CA PHE A 29 34.63 48.49 7.58
C PHE A 29 34.10 48.42 9.02
N SER A 30 34.64 49.28 9.87
CA SER A 30 33.91 49.84 11.03
C SER A 30 33.09 51.05 10.52
N SER A 31 32.09 51.58 11.21
CA SER A 31 31.91 51.65 12.67
C SER A 31 30.45 51.92 13.09
N SER A 32 30.15 51.66 14.38
CA SER A 32 29.34 52.49 15.31
C SER A 32 27.87 52.85 15.01
N LEU A 33 26.98 53.13 15.99
CA LEU A 33 26.87 52.99 17.48
C LEU A 33 25.38 53.31 17.83
N GLU A 34 24.76 53.02 18.98
CA GLU A 34 25.08 52.28 20.22
C GLU A 34 23.76 51.78 20.85
N SER A 35 23.79 50.75 21.71
CA SER A 35 22.96 50.72 22.94
C SER A 35 23.52 49.75 23.99
N ALA A 36 23.93 50.29 25.14
CA ALA A 36 24.12 49.73 26.50
C ALA A 36 24.43 48.20 26.66
N ILE A 37 25.52 47.72 27.29
CA ILE A 37 26.21 48.09 28.57
C ILE A 37 25.30 47.82 29.80
N ALA A 38 25.59 46.95 30.78
CA ALA A 38 26.66 45.95 30.99
C ALA A 38 26.18 44.86 32.04
N PRO A 39 27.02 43.96 32.61
CA PRO A 39 26.55 42.67 33.18
C PRO A 39 26.61 42.55 34.72
N ALA A 40 26.19 41.40 35.25
CA ALA A 40 26.40 40.98 36.65
C ALA A 40 26.63 39.46 36.82
N SER A 41 27.64 39.09 37.63
CA SER A 41 28.05 37.76 38.12
C SER A 41 29.31 37.95 39.00
N PRO A 42 29.74 37.04 39.91
CA PRO A 42 29.16 35.75 40.35
C PRO A 42 29.12 35.59 41.92
N SER A 43 28.99 34.34 42.41
CA SER A 43 29.54 33.82 43.71
C SER A 43 28.82 34.16 45.06
N PRO A 44 29.06 33.41 46.17
CA PRO A 44 29.42 31.98 46.28
C PRO A 44 28.74 31.19 47.45
N SER A 45 28.93 29.85 47.43
CA SER A 45 29.12 28.91 48.57
C SER A 45 28.30 28.99 49.89
N GLU A 46 27.74 27.84 50.31
CA GLU A 46 28.21 27.14 51.52
C GLU A 46 27.89 25.61 51.48
N SER A 47 28.51 24.80 52.35
CA SER A 47 28.38 23.33 52.40
C SER A 47 28.82 22.74 53.76
N ILE A 48 27.96 21.96 54.44
CA ILE A 48 28.30 21.25 55.69
C ILE A 48 27.69 19.83 55.68
N SER A 49 28.46 18.85 56.18
CA SER A 49 28.12 17.42 56.35
C SER A 49 27.21 17.17 57.57
N GLU A 50 26.46 16.08 57.67
CA GLU A 50 26.80 14.74 58.22
C GLU A 50 25.45 13.97 58.36
N LYS A 51 25.30 12.64 58.56
CA LYS A 51 26.13 11.41 58.47
C LYS A 51 25.26 10.21 58.90
N SER A 52 25.77 8.99 58.72
CA SER A 52 25.23 7.72 59.28
C SER A 52 23.90 7.22 58.68
N ASP A 53 23.67 5.90 58.54
CA ASP A 53 24.60 4.78 58.69
C ASP A 53 24.26 3.58 57.79
N LYS A 54 25.23 2.69 57.63
CA LYS A 54 25.10 1.42 56.90
C LYS A 54 25.90 0.31 57.59
N PRO A 55 25.31 -0.89 57.72
CA PRO A 55 26.11 -2.11 57.65
C PRO A 55 25.65 -3.06 56.53
N ILE A 56 26.63 -3.69 55.89
CA ILE A 56 26.51 -4.99 55.22
C ILE A 56 27.38 -5.97 56.01
N PRO A 57 26.93 -7.21 56.19
CA PRO A 57 27.79 -8.38 56.01
C PRO A 57 27.25 -9.25 54.86
N THR A 58 28.02 -9.53 53.79
CA THR A 58 29.23 -10.38 53.69
C THR A 58 28.84 -11.80 53.29
N ALA A 59 29.54 -12.35 52.27
CA ALA A 59 29.22 -13.62 51.64
C ALA A 59 30.04 -14.80 52.20
N THR A 60 29.55 -16.03 51.95
CA THR A 60 30.28 -17.30 52.11
C THR A 60 29.96 -18.21 50.93
N THR A 61 30.93 -19.03 50.50
CA THR A 61 30.84 -19.91 49.32
C THR A 61 31.10 -21.38 49.67
N THR A 62 30.20 -22.26 49.23
CA THR A 62 30.39 -23.73 49.06
C THR A 62 29.23 -24.19 48.14
N GLU A 63 29.37 -24.62 46.87
CA GLU A 63 30.25 -25.60 46.19
C GLU A 63 29.62 -27.03 46.11
N SER A 64 29.78 -27.67 44.94
CA SER A 64 29.54 -29.09 44.57
C SER A 64 28.17 -29.58 44.03
N THR A 65 28.27 -30.26 42.88
CA THR A 65 27.38 -31.30 42.26
C THR A 65 25.88 -30.99 42.06
N SER A 66 25.29 -31.00 40.84
CA SER A 66 25.31 -31.95 39.70
C SER A 66 24.43 -33.20 39.86
N VAL A 67 23.38 -33.31 39.03
CA VAL A 67 23.04 -34.46 38.14
C VAL A 67 21.65 -34.24 37.49
N LYS A 68 21.50 -34.69 36.24
CA LYS A 68 20.27 -34.67 35.41
C LYS A 68 19.73 -36.09 35.20
N PRO A 69 18.42 -36.35 35.33
CA PRO A 69 17.77 -37.50 34.69
C PRO A 69 17.05 -37.13 33.38
N THR A 70 16.87 -38.11 32.49
CA THR A 70 16.11 -38.01 31.22
C THR A 70 15.10 -39.17 31.15
N GLU A 71 13.94 -38.88 30.52
CA GLU A 71 12.95 -39.77 29.88
C GLU A 71 12.95 -41.29 30.13
N THR A 72 11.75 -41.86 30.30
CA THR A 72 11.21 -42.94 29.42
C THR A 72 9.68 -43.12 29.65
N PRO A 73 8.93 -43.80 28.76
CA PRO A 73 7.48 -43.58 28.58
C PRO A 73 6.55 -44.64 29.21
N ILE A 74 5.24 -44.38 29.13
CA ILE A 74 4.16 -45.35 29.35
C ILE A 74 3.23 -45.38 28.11
N THR A 75 2.71 -46.56 27.79
CA THR A 75 1.92 -46.87 26.58
C THR A 75 0.46 -47.19 26.94
N SER A 76 -0.41 -47.30 25.92
CA SER A 76 -1.81 -47.78 25.96
C SER A 76 -2.85 -46.73 26.40
N ASN A 77 -4.12 -46.78 25.96
CA ASN A 77 -4.78 -47.82 25.13
C ASN A 77 -5.80 -47.25 24.13
N SER A 78 -6.32 -48.11 23.26
CA SER A 78 -7.22 -47.77 22.15
C SER A 78 -8.69 -47.57 22.52
N SER A 79 -9.44 -46.89 21.64
CA SER A 79 -10.87 -47.15 21.40
C SER A 79 -11.26 -46.70 20.00
N THR A 80 -11.75 -47.64 19.19
CA THR A 80 -12.37 -47.41 17.89
C THR A 80 -13.86 -47.72 17.99
N SER A 81 -14.68 -47.01 17.21
CA SER A 81 -16.01 -47.47 16.83
C SER A 81 -16.23 -47.21 15.34
N ASN A 82 -16.95 -48.12 14.72
CA ASN A 82 -17.37 -48.14 13.32
C ASN A 82 -18.84 -48.58 13.30
N LEU A 83 -19.40 -48.74 12.11
CA LEU A 83 -20.77 -49.21 11.85
C LEU A 83 -21.86 -48.16 12.20
N ASP A 84 -22.93 -47.97 11.40
CA ASP A 84 -23.20 -48.62 10.10
C ASP A 84 -24.01 -47.77 9.11
N LYS A 85 -24.09 -48.27 7.88
CA LYS A 85 -25.07 -47.84 6.87
C LYS A 85 -26.28 -48.77 6.88
N ASP A 86 -27.47 -48.25 6.58
CA ASP A 86 -28.44 -49.05 5.80
C ASP A 86 -29.32 -48.17 4.87
N ARG A 87 -30.19 -48.81 4.10
CA ARG A 87 -30.72 -48.33 2.81
C ARG A 87 -32.18 -48.76 2.56
N SER A 88 -32.77 -48.27 1.45
CA SER A 88 -34.14 -48.54 0.94
C SER A 88 -35.29 -47.92 1.75
N ASN A 89 -36.34 -47.26 1.21
CA ASN A 89 -37.15 -47.33 -0.03
C ASN A 89 -38.35 -48.29 0.05
N ILE A 90 -39.59 -47.75 -0.03
CA ILE A 90 -40.71 -48.10 -0.95
C ILE A 90 -42.03 -47.38 -0.53
N ALA A 91 -42.94 -47.12 -1.49
CA ALA A 91 -44.27 -46.49 -1.32
C ALA A 91 -45.40 -47.56 -1.12
N SER A 92 -46.71 -47.31 -0.88
CA SER A 92 -47.61 -46.14 -1.08
C SER A 92 -48.58 -46.03 0.16
N ASP A 93 -49.88 -45.64 0.17
CA ASP A 93 -50.94 -45.33 -0.81
C ASP A 93 -52.09 -44.49 -0.15
N ARG A 94 -52.99 -43.92 -0.98
CA ARG A 94 -54.39 -43.46 -0.74
C ARG A 94 -54.73 -42.13 -0.03
N GLN A 95 -55.31 -41.25 -0.87
CA GLN A 95 -56.64 -40.61 -0.76
C GLN A 95 -56.99 -39.69 0.44
N ASN A 96 -57.12 -38.40 0.16
CA ASN A 96 -58.40 -37.70 0.30
C ASN A 96 -58.47 -36.53 -0.72
N SER A 97 -59.63 -36.25 -1.33
CA SER A 97 -59.74 -35.34 -2.49
C SER A 97 -60.95 -34.40 -2.41
N GLN A 98 -60.85 -33.35 -1.59
CA GLN A 98 -61.91 -32.33 -1.46
C GLN A 98 -61.39 -30.87 -1.45
N GLY A 99 -60.06 -30.63 -1.49
CA GLY A 99 -59.47 -29.28 -1.41
C GLY A 99 -59.24 -28.59 -2.76
N ASP A 100 -58.78 -29.33 -3.78
CA ASP A 100 -58.15 -28.75 -4.97
C ASP A 100 -59.10 -27.96 -5.89
N ARG A 101 -60.42 -28.16 -5.75
CA ARG A 101 -61.42 -27.53 -6.61
C ARG A 101 -61.66 -26.04 -6.33
N LEU A 102 -61.24 -25.52 -5.17
CA LEU A 102 -61.30 -24.08 -4.88
C LEU A 102 -60.02 -23.36 -5.31
N SER A 103 -58.85 -23.98 -5.13
CA SER A 103 -57.56 -23.43 -5.55
C SER A 103 -57.49 -23.17 -7.05
N ASN A 104 -57.96 -24.12 -7.86
CA ASN A 104 -57.87 -24.02 -9.33
C ASN A 104 -58.72 -22.88 -9.91
N HIS A 105 -59.82 -22.47 -9.25
CA HIS A 105 -60.68 -21.41 -9.77
C HIS A 105 -60.08 -20.00 -9.54
N LEU A 106 -59.23 -19.83 -8.54
CA LEU A 106 -58.47 -18.59 -8.33
C LEU A 106 -57.29 -18.42 -9.31
N ILE A 107 -56.75 -19.54 -9.83
CA ILE A 107 -55.66 -19.53 -10.82
C ILE A 107 -56.16 -19.06 -12.19
N GLU A 108 -57.32 -19.53 -12.64
CA GLU A 108 -57.98 -19.08 -13.89
C GLU A 108 -58.19 -17.56 -13.93
N ILE A 109 -58.65 -16.96 -12.83
CA ILE A 109 -58.96 -15.53 -12.75
C ILE A 109 -57.68 -14.66 -12.80
N ALA A 110 -56.56 -15.16 -12.27
CA ALA A 110 -55.28 -14.45 -12.30
C ALA A 110 -54.65 -14.39 -13.71
N LEU A 111 -55.01 -15.30 -14.61
CA LEU A 111 -54.39 -15.44 -15.94
C LEU A 111 -54.86 -14.44 -17.00
N GLN A 112 -55.91 -13.64 -16.73
CA GLN A 112 -56.44 -12.66 -17.68
C GLN A 112 -55.86 -11.23 -17.54
N ALA A 113 -54.89 -11.03 -16.64
CA ALA A 113 -54.41 -9.70 -16.24
C ALA A 113 -52.97 -9.33 -16.69
N LEU A 114 -52.38 -10.03 -17.66
CA LEU A 114 -51.05 -9.69 -18.20
C LEU A 114 -51.11 -8.89 -19.51
N PRO A 115 -50.30 -7.82 -19.68
CA PRO A 115 -50.20 -7.10 -20.95
C PRO A 115 -49.46 -7.92 -22.03
N LYS A 116 -49.84 -7.66 -23.29
CA LYS A 116 -49.37 -8.43 -24.47
C LYS A 116 -47.87 -8.27 -24.71
N SER A 117 -47.15 -9.38 -24.80
CA SER A 117 -45.72 -9.40 -25.15
C SER A 117 -45.49 -9.23 -26.67
N GLN A 118 -44.56 -8.35 -27.01
CA GLN A 118 -43.95 -8.30 -28.36
C GLN A 118 -42.87 -9.39 -28.49
N PRO A 119 -42.50 -9.81 -29.72
CA PRO A 119 -41.66 -10.99 -29.92
C PRO A 119 -40.25 -10.81 -29.36
N ALA A 120 -39.79 -11.80 -28.59
CA ALA A 120 -38.44 -11.83 -28.06
C ALA A 120 -37.42 -12.14 -29.17
N GLU A 121 -36.56 -11.17 -29.50
CA GLU A 121 -35.35 -11.44 -30.27
C GLU A 121 -34.45 -12.43 -29.52
N LYS A 122 -33.81 -13.34 -30.25
CA LYS A 122 -32.90 -14.35 -29.68
C LYS A 122 -31.52 -13.75 -29.41
N THR A 123 -31.47 -12.73 -28.54
CA THR A 123 -30.22 -12.13 -28.06
C THR A 123 -29.44 -13.19 -27.28
N SER A 124 -28.45 -13.79 -27.94
CA SER A 124 -27.70 -14.95 -27.44
C SER A 124 -27.11 -14.69 -26.05
N LEU A 125 -27.17 -15.70 -25.17
CA LEU A 125 -26.51 -15.69 -23.85
C LEU A 125 -25.00 -15.41 -23.90
N LYS A 126 -24.35 -15.58 -25.07
CA LYS A 126 -22.98 -15.09 -25.29
C LYS A 126 -22.84 -13.57 -25.09
N ALA A 127 -23.87 -12.77 -25.37
CA ALA A 127 -23.83 -11.31 -25.24
C ALA A 127 -23.82 -10.81 -23.78
N GLN A 128 -24.20 -11.65 -22.81
CA GLN A 128 -24.34 -11.25 -21.39
C GLN A 128 -23.12 -11.62 -20.52
N LEU A 129 -22.12 -12.33 -21.06
CA LEU A 129 -20.96 -12.83 -20.29
C LEU A 129 -19.59 -12.35 -20.80
N PHE A 130 -19.54 -11.55 -21.87
CA PHE A 130 -18.31 -10.84 -22.24
C PHE A 130 -18.23 -9.49 -21.53
N ILE A 131 -17.77 -9.51 -20.27
CA ILE A 131 -17.18 -8.30 -19.68
C ILE A 131 -15.88 -8.02 -20.46
N ASN A 132 -15.95 -7.03 -21.35
CA ASN A 132 -14.78 -6.53 -22.04
C ASN A 132 -13.82 -5.91 -21.02
N PHE A 133 -12.73 -6.62 -20.70
CA PHE A 133 -11.48 -6.02 -20.23
C PHE A 133 -10.77 -5.26 -21.38
N ALA A 134 -11.53 -4.42 -22.09
CA ALA A 134 -10.95 -3.36 -22.88
C ALA A 134 -10.25 -2.39 -21.92
N ASN A 135 -9.10 -1.84 -22.33
CA ASN A 135 -8.58 -0.63 -21.70
C ASN A 135 -9.74 0.37 -21.58
N PRO A 136 -9.98 0.98 -20.40
CA PRO A 136 -10.98 2.02 -20.29
C PRO A 136 -10.59 3.13 -21.27
N LYS A 137 -11.38 3.30 -22.34
CA LYS A 137 -11.29 4.51 -23.16
C LYS A 137 -11.49 5.68 -22.19
N PRO A 138 -10.61 6.70 -22.20
CA PRO A 138 -10.75 7.82 -21.28
C PRO A 138 -12.16 8.41 -21.46
N GLN A 139 -12.94 8.44 -20.38
CA GLN A 139 -14.26 9.09 -20.41
C GLN A 139 -14.00 10.56 -20.74
N SER A 140 -14.52 11.01 -21.88
CA SER A 140 -14.14 12.28 -22.51
C SER A 140 -14.83 13.49 -21.88
N GLY A 141 -14.77 13.59 -20.55
CA GLY A 141 -15.36 14.64 -19.74
C GLY A 141 -14.55 14.89 -18.47
N GLU A 142 -14.56 16.13 -17.98
CA GLU A 142 -13.99 16.45 -16.66
C GLU A 142 -14.98 16.07 -15.56
N PHE A 143 -14.47 15.74 -14.37
CA PHE A 143 -15.32 15.40 -13.24
C PHE A 143 -16.16 16.61 -12.80
N SER A 144 -17.48 16.45 -12.81
CA SER A 144 -18.43 17.56 -12.62
C SER A 144 -18.49 18.10 -11.19
N ASP A 145 -17.81 17.45 -10.24
CA ASP A 145 -17.73 17.79 -8.81
C ASP A 145 -16.29 18.03 -8.33
N LEU A 146 -15.32 18.19 -9.24
CA LEU A 146 -13.90 18.41 -8.90
C LEU A 146 -13.66 19.60 -7.95
N GLU A 147 -14.49 20.63 -8.05
CA GLU A 147 -14.45 21.80 -7.15
C GLU A 147 -14.75 21.46 -5.68
N THR A 148 -15.37 20.32 -5.39
CA THR A 148 -15.56 19.85 -4.00
C THR A 148 -14.29 19.26 -3.39
N ALA A 149 -13.24 18.99 -4.16
CA ALA A 149 -11.95 18.55 -3.65
C ALA A 149 -11.13 19.72 -3.08
N PRO A 150 -10.22 19.47 -2.10
CA PRO A 150 -9.27 20.48 -1.62
C PRO A 150 -8.47 21.08 -2.79
N ALA A 151 -8.38 22.42 -2.84
CA ALA A 151 -7.89 23.14 -4.02
C ALA A 151 -6.49 22.72 -4.50
N SER A 152 -5.58 22.37 -3.58
CA SER A 152 -4.23 21.87 -3.88
C SER A 152 -4.22 20.52 -4.62
N LEU A 153 -5.24 19.69 -4.45
CA LEU A 153 -5.32 18.34 -5.03
C LEU A 153 -6.01 18.33 -6.41
N ARG A 154 -6.78 19.38 -6.73
CA ARG A 154 -7.57 19.45 -7.99
C ARG A 154 -6.71 19.32 -9.26
N PRO A 155 -5.54 19.95 -9.40
CA PRO A 155 -4.71 19.79 -10.61
C PRO A 155 -4.27 18.33 -10.81
N TRP A 156 -3.91 17.66 -9.72
CA TRP A 156 -3.45 16.27 -9.75
C TRP A 156 -4.56 15.29 -10.14
N ILE A 157 -5.77 15.49 -9.62
CA ILE A 157 -6.96 14.72 -10.01
C ILE A 157 -7.30 14.98 -11.50
N LYS A 158 -7.15 16.21 -11.98
CA LYS A 158 -7.36 16.57 -13.40
C LYS A 158 -6.38 15.86 -14.33
N ASP A 159 -5.09 15.87 -14.01
CA ASP A 159 -4.06 15.14 -14.78
C ASP A 159 -4.34 13.62 -14.81
N LEU A 160 -4.68 13.02 -13.67
CA LEU A 160 -4.94 11.58 -13.57
C LEU A 160 -6.22 11.15 -14.31
N ASN A 161 -7.23 12.03 -14.38
CA ASN A 161 -8.41 11.85 -15.22
C ASN A 161 -8.05 11.93 -16.71
N GLN A 162 -7.23 12.91 -17.12
CA GLN A 162 -6.75 13.03 -18.51
C GLN A 162 -5.90 11.82 -18.94
N LEU A 163 -5.14 11.20 -18.03
CA LEU A 163 -4.46 9.93 -18.29
C LEU A 163 -5.41 8.72 -18.42
N GLY A 164 -6.66 8.81 -17.95
CA GLY A 164 -7.63 7.71 -17.91
C GLY A 164 -7.34 6.68 -16.81
N THR A 165 -6.66 7.07 -15.74
CA THR A 165 -6.12 6.15 -14.71
C THR A 165 -6.86 6.15 -13.37
N ILE A 166 -7.68 7.17 -13.14
CA ILE A 166 -8.67 7.21 -12.07
C ILE A 166 -10.08 7.30 -12.68
N THR A 167 -11.08 6.80 -11.97
CA THR A 167 -12.44 6.62 -12.49
C THR A 167 -13.46 7.41 -11.68
N PRO A 168 -14.59 7.88 -12.26
CA PRO A 168 -15.69 8.43 -11.48
C PRO A 168 -16.26 7.35 -10.54
N LYS A 169 -16.97 7.78 -9.49
CA LYS A 169 -17.70 6.89 -8.58
C LYS A 169 -19.09 6.56 -9.13
N THR A 170 -19.78 7.58 -9.65
CA THR A 170 -21.13 7.48 -10.22
C THR A 170 -21.30 8.49 -11.35
N GLY A 171 -21.59 8.04 -12.58
CA GLY A 171 -21.76 8.94 -13.74
C GLY A 171 -20.49 9.72 -14.06
N GLN A 172 -20.53 11.05 -13.87
CA GLN A 172 -19.37 11.96 -14.01
C GLN A 172 -18.86 12.50 -12.66
N LEU A 173 -19.41 12.04 -11.53
CA LEU A 173 -19.02 12.45 -10.19
C LEU A 173 -17.79 11.66 -9.73
N PHE A 174 -16.72 12.36 -9.37
CA PHE A 174 -15.53 11.78 -8.75
C PHE A 174 -15.71 11.57 -7.25
N GLN A 175 -16.61 12.29 -6.59
CA GLN A 175 -16.87 12.23 -5.14
C GLN A 175 -15.55 12.29 -4.31
N PRO A 176 -14.74 13.35 -4.46
CA PRO A 176 -13.37 13.42 -3.92
C PRO A 176 -13.26 13.16 -2.41
N ASN A 177 -14.26 13.59 -1.65
CA ASN A 177 -14.26 13.52 -0.19
C ASN A 177 -14.87 12.21 0.36
N THR A 178 -15.30 11.27 -0.50
CA THR A 178 -15.73 9.94 -0.05
C THR A 178 -14.53 8.98 0.05
N LEU A 179 -14.68 7.92 0.84
CA LEU A 179 -13.58 6.98 1.10
C LEU A 179 -13.26 6.15 -0.15
N VAL A 180 -11.96 5.95 -0.40
CA VAL A 180 -11.49 4.98 -1.40
C VAL A 180 -11.54 3.59 -0.78
N SER A 181 -12.05 2.60 -1.52
CA SER A 181 -11.97 1.19 -1.09
C SER A 181 -10.68 0.54 -1.57
N ARG A 182 -10.23 -0.49 -0.87
CA ARG A 182 -8.97 -1.21 -1.16
C ARG A 182 -8.88 -1.70 -2.60
N ARG A 183 -9.95 -2.28 -3.15
CA ARG A 183 -10.03 -2.68 -4.57
C ARG A 183 -9.90 -1.51 -5.55
N GLU A 184 -10.42 -0.34 -5.18
CA GLU A 184 -10.45 0.84 -6.03
C GLU A 184 -9.07 1.47 -6.13
N TYR A 185 -8.37 1.60 -4.99
CA TYR A 185 -6.98 2.02 -4.98
C TYR A 185 -6.05 1.01 -5.67
N ALA A 186 -6.22 -0.30 -5.46
CA ALA A 186 -5.44 -1.33 -6.13
C ALA A 186 -5.50 -1.21 -7.67
N ARG A 187 -6.69 -0.93 -8.23
CA ARG A 187 -6.84 -0.67 -9.67
C ARG A 187 -6.08 0.57 -10.11
N TRP A 188 -6.30 1.71 -9.46
CA TRP A 188 -5.62 2.95 -9.81
C TRP A 188 -4.10 2.86 -9.63
N LEU A 189 -3.61 2.19 -8.59
CA LEU A 189 -2.19 1.98 -8.32
C LEU A 189 -1.49 1.24 -9.48
N LEU A 190 -2.02 0.08 -9.90
CA LEU A 190 -1.48 -0.69 -11.02
C LEU A 190 -1.64 0.05 -12.36
N GLN A 191 -2.83 0.64 -12.60
CA GLN A 191 -3.14 1.31 -13.86
C GLN A 191 -2.27 2.57 -14.05
N THR A 192 -2.17 3.45 -13.05
CA THR A 192 -1.31 4.65 -13.12
C THR A 192 0.15 4.27 -13.26
N ASN A 193 0.67 3.33 -12.46
CA ASN A 193 2.05 2.85 -12.59
C ASN A 193 2.35 2.39 -14.03
N ASN A 194 1.50 1.53 -14.57
CA ASN A 194 1.73 0.94 -15.89
C ASN A 194 1.50 1.93 -17.04
N ARG A 195 0.65 2.94 -16.85
CA ARG A 195 0.39 4.06 -17.77
C ARG A 195 1.59 5.00 -17.87
N LEU A 196 2.14 5.43 -16.73
CA LEU A 196 3.31 6.32 -16.66
C LEU A 196 4.56 5.61 -17.22
N TYR A 197 4.75 4.34 -16.86
CA TYR A 197 5.87 3.53 -17.32
C TYR A 197 5.54 2.69 -18.58
N LYS A 198 4.64 3.17 -19.46
CA LYS A 198 4.24 2.49 -20.70
C LYS A 198 5.43 2.06 -21.59
N ASN A 199 6.51 2.86 -21.58
CA ASN A 199 7.71 2.65 -22.39
C ASN A 199 8.86 1.96 -21.59
N GLN A 200 8.61 1.51 -20.36
CA GLN A 200 9.61 0.86 -19.50
C GLN A 200 9.05 -0.46 -18.93
N PRO A 201 9.09 -1.57 -19.69
CA PRO A 201 8.44 -2.84 -19.30
C PRO A 201 9.02 -3.51 -18.04
N SER A 202 10.23 -3.14 -17.64
CA SER A 202 10.84 -3.52 -16.35
C SER A 202 10.27 -2.74 -15.16
N ARG A 203 9.57 -1.62 -15.40
CA ARG A 203 8.89 -0.82 -14.38
C ARG A 203 7.38 -1.10 -14.26
N GLN A 204 6.82 -1.97 -15.09
CA GLN A 204 5.39 -2.30 -15.06
C GLN A 204 5.09 -3.52 -14.16
N VAL A 205 4.00 -3.45 -13.39
CA VAL A 205 3.45 -4.60 -12.66
C VAL A 205 2.71 -5.49 -13.66
N ARG A 206 2.90 -6.82 -13.58
CA ARG A 206 2.20 -7.76 -14.46
C ARG A 206 0.82 -8.10 -13.90
N LEU A 207 -0.17 -8.21 -14.79
CA LEU A 207 -1.48 -8.77 -14.43
C LEU A 207 -1.33 -10.28 -14.22
N ALA A 208 -2.02 -10.80 -13.20
CA ALA A 208 -2.15 -12.23 -12.98
C ALA A 208 -2.92 -12.90 -14.12
N GLN A 209 -2.60 -14.16 -14.41
CA GLN A 209 -3.34 -14.95 -15.39
C GLN A 209 -4.63 -15.51 -14.75
N PRO A 210 -5.73 -15.72 -15.51
CA PRO A 210 -6.99 -16.23 -14.95
C PRO A 210 -6.89 -17.59 -14.25
N ASN A 211 -5.79 -18.33 -14.43
CA ASN A 211 -5.50 -19.62 -13.82
C ASN A 211 -4.38 -19.58 -12.75
N ASP A 212 -3.94 -18.40 -12.32
CA ASP A 212 -3.00 -18.25 -11.20
C ASP A 212 -3.66 -18.72 -9.89
N ILE A 213 -2.86 -19.17 -8.91
CA ILE A 213 -3.37 -19.52 -7.58
C ILE A 213 -3.73 -18.24 -6.83
N ALA A 214 -4.97 -18.15 -6.36
CA ALA A 214 -5.44 -17.00 -5.58
C ALA A 214 -4.71 -16.90 -4.22
N SER A 215 -4.10 -15.74 -3.93
CA SER A 215 -3.47 -15.44 -2.64
C SER A 215 -4.47 -15.08 -1.54
N PHE A 216 -5.71 -14.71 -1.91
CA PHE A 216 -6.74 -14.25 -0.99
C PHE A 216 -8.03 -15.08 -1.15
N PRO A 217 -8.61 -15.62 -0.07
CA PRO A 217 -9.80 -16.48 -0.14
C PRO A 217 -11.08 -15.76 -0.63
N ASP A 218 -11.13 -14.44 -0.50
CA ASP A 218 -12.24 -13.58 -0.93
C ASP A 218 -12.03 -12.94 -2.33
N ILE A 219 -10.90 -13.22 -2.99
CA ILE A 219 -10.59 -12.79 -4.37
C ILE A 219 -10.32 -14.05 -5.23
N PRO A 220 -11.34 -14.88 -5.51
CA PRO A 220 -11.22 -16.02 -6.41
C PRO A 220 -11.00 -15.60 -7.86
N ASN A 221 -10.53 -16.53 -8.69
CA ASN A 221 -10.18 -16.34 -10.11
C ASN A 221 -11.27 -15.69 -10.99
N ASN A 222 -12.55 -15.81 -10.62
CA ASN A 222 -13.69 -15.22 -11.33
C ASN A 222 -14.12 -13.83 -10.81
N HIS A 223 -13.44 -13.29 -9.79
CA HIS A 223 -13.71 -11.96 -9.25
C HIS A 223 -13.27 -10.86 -10.23
N SER A 224 -14.07 -9.79 -10.38
CA SER A 224 -13.85 -8.77 -11.42
C SER A 224 -12.47 -8.11 -11.41
N ASP A 225 -11.89 -7.96 -10.22
CA ASP A 225 -10.60 -7.29 -10.02
C ASP A 225 -9.46 -8.29 -9.76
N PHE A 226 -9.69 -9.60 -9.95
CA PHE A 226 -8.72 -10.68 -9.69
C PHE A 226 -7.38 -10.45 -10.38
N THR A 227 -7.37 -10.23 -11.69
CA THR A 227 -6.14 -10.07 -12.49
C THR A 227 -5.25 -8.90 -12.03
N ILE A 228 -5.85 -7.89 -11.39
CA ILE A 228 -5.17 -6.71 -10.85
C ILE A 228 -4.69 -6.96 -9.42
N ILE A 229 -5.58 -7.41 -8.53
CA ILE A 229 -5.27 -7.65 -7.11
C ILE A 229 -4.24 -8.78 -6.99
N GLN A 230 -4.45 -9.90 -7.70
CA GLN A 230 -3.50 -11.00 -7.76
C GLN A 230 -2.21 -10.59 -8.49
N GLY A 231 -2.27 -9.69 -9.47
CA GLY A 231 -1.07 -9.15 -10.13
C GLY A 231 -0.16 -8.34 -9.18
N LEU A 232 -0.75 -7.53 -8.30
CA LEU A 232 -0.04 -6.83 -7.24
C LEU A 232 0.50 -7.78 -6.16
N ALA A 233 -0.25 -8.83 -5.80
CA ALA A 233 0.19 -9.84 -4.83
C ALA A 233 1.32 -10.72 -5.38
N ASN A 234 1.24 -11.15 -6.64
CA ASN A 234 2.33 -11.84 -7.36
C ASN A 234 3.62 -11.00 -7.43
N ALA A 235 3.51 -9.66 -7.35
CA ALA A 235 4.62 -8.73 -7.30
C ALA A 235 5.09 -8.39 -5.87
N GLY A 236 4.49 -9.00 -4.83
CA GLY A 236 4.83 -8.76 -3.42
C GLY A 236 4.42 -7.39 -2.88
N LEU A 237 3.50 -6.68 -3.57
CA LEU A 237 3.15 -5.29 -3.26
C LEU A 237 2.00 -5.17 -2.26
N ILE A 238 1.12 -6.18 -2.20
CA ILE A 238 -0.06 -6.20 -1.32
C ILE A 238 -0.28 -7.60 -0.72
N GLY A 239 -0.76 -7.64 0.52
CA GLY A 239 -1.25 -8.85 1.17
C GLY A 239 -0.24 -9.59 2.07
N GLY A 240 -0.72 -10.73 2.57
CA GLY A 240 0.01 -11.72 3.37
C GLY A 240 -0.64 -13.10 3.13
N THR A 241 0.05 -14.20 3.41
CA THR A 241 -0.42 -15.54 3.05
C THR A 241 -1.57 -16.02 3.93
N GLY A 242 -2.78 -16.07 3.38
CA GLY A 242 -3.96 -16.72 3.98
C GLY A 242 -5.04 -15.76 4.48
N ASP A 243 -4.74 -14.47 4.67
CA ASP A 243 -5.72 -13.46 5.07
C ASP A 243 -6.64 -13.03 3.92
N PRO A 244 -7.90 -12.64 4.19
CA PRO A 244 -8.77 -12.03 3.18
C PRO A 244 -8.29 -10.63 2.78
N PHE A 245 -8.38 -10.30 1.49
CA PHE A 245 -8.02 -8.99 0.97
C PHE A 245 -8.98 -7.88 1.45
N ARG A 246 -10.26 -8.21 1.66
CA ARG A 246 -11.36 -7.29 2.00
C ARG A 246 -11.50 -6.17 0.96
N PRO A 247 -11.93 -6.47 -0.27
CA PRO A 247 -11.89 -5.54 -1.39
C PRO A 247 -12.73 -4.27 -1.19
N ASN A 248 -13.78 -4.35 -0.38
CA ASN A 248 -14.75 -3.28 -0.17
C ASN A 248 -14.43 -2.38 1.03
N ASP A 249 -13.55 -2.82 1.94
CA ASP A 249 -13.16 -2.04 3.11
C ASP A 249 -12.43 -0.75 2.67
N PRO A 250 -12.54 0.35 3.44
CA PRO A 250 -11.76 1.56 3.17
C PRO A 250 -10.26 1.30 3.25
N LEU A 251 -9.48 1.92 2.36
CA LEU A 251 -8.02 1.91 2.46
C LEU A 251 -7.56 2.77 3.65
N LEU A 252 -6.61 2.27 4.45
CA LEU A 252 -6.03 3.02 5.56
C LEU A 252 -4.78 3.81 5.14
N ARG A 253 -4.42 4.86 5.89
CA ARG A 253 -3.27 5.72 5.57
C ARG A 253 -1.93 4.98 5.54
N GLU A 254 -1.71 4.06 6.47
CA GLU A 254 -0.49 3.24 6.49
C GLU A 254 -0.44 2.25 5.32
N GLU A 255 -1.58 1.71 4.91
CA GLU A 255 -1.69 0.77 3.78
C GLU A 255 -1.43 1.44 2.43
N LEU A 256 -1.92 2.68 2.24
CA LEU A 256 -1.61 3.50 1.07
C LEU A 256 -0.10 3.64 0.89
N VAL A 257 0.62 3.97 1.96
CA VAL A 257 2.08 4.16 1.93
C VAL A 257 2.79 2.82 1.71
N LEU A 258 2.36 1.76 2.40
CA LEU A 258 2.89 0.40 2.26
C LEU A 258 2.81 -0.12 0.82
N TRP A 259 1.69 0.08 0.13
CA TRP A 259 1.51 -0.41 -1.25
C TRP A 259 2.20 0.47 -2.29
N LYS A 260 2.31 1.78 -2.04
CA LYS A 260 2.85 2.76 -2.99
C LYS A 260 4.38 2.81 -2.98
N ILE A 261 5.02 2.79 -1.81
CA ILE A 261 6.47 3.01 -1.67
C ILE A 261 7.36 2.02 -2.43
N PRO A 262 7.06 0.70 -2.47
CA PRO A 262 7.84 -0.23 -3.29
C PRO A 262 7.81 0.12 -4.79
N LEU A 263 6.73 0.76 -5.27
CA LEU A 263 6.61 1.26 -6.65
C LEU A 263 7.26 2.63 -6.87
N ASP A 264 7.69 3.33 -5.82
CA ASP A 264 8.53 4.53 -5.93
C ASP A 264 10.01 4.19 -5.87
N LEU A 265 10.44 3.34 -4.92
CA LEU A 265 11.86 3.04 -4.72
C LEU A 265 12.42 1.96 -5.66
N ARG A 266 11.60 0.98 -6.05
CA ARG A 266 12.03 -0.18 -6.89
C ARG A 266 13.25 -0.94 -6.35
N GLN A 267 13.46 -0.88 -5.05
CA GLN A 267 14.55 -1.50 -4.30
C GLN A 267 13.97 -2.09 -3.00
N PRO A 268 14.68 -3.02 -2.33
CA PRO A 268 14.30 -3.48 -0.99
C PRO A 268 14.11 -2.29 -0.04
N LEU A 269 13.07 -2.33 0.79
CA LEU A 269 12.82 -1.27 1.77
C LEU A 269 13.89 -1.33 2.87
N PRO A 270 14.35 -0.19 3.40
CA PRO A 270 15.21 -0.15 4.58
C PRO A 270 14.49 -0.78 5.78
N ASN A 271 15.23 -1.51 6.62
CA ASN A 271 14.75 -1.92 7.93
C ASN A 271 14.42 -0.67 8.77
N ALA A 272 13.25 -0.65 9.41
CA ALA A 272 12.83 0.43 10.28
C ALA A 272 12.29 -0.09 11.61
N THR A 273 12.42 0.73 12.64
CA THR A 273 11.77 0.58 13.94
C THR A 273 10.86 1.78 14.21
N LEU A 274 9.98 1.64 15.21
CA LEU A 274 9.20 2.75 15.78
C LEU A 274 10.04 4.01 15.99
N GLU A 275 11.23 3.87 16.58
CA GLU A 275 12.14 4.98 16.87
C GLU A 275 12.65 5.65 15.58
N THR A 276 13.05 4.89 14.56
CA THR A 276 13.48 5.49 13.28
C THR A 276 12.37 6.24 12.55
N VAL A 277 11.11 5.80 12.68
CA VAL A 277 9.95 6.52 12.13
C VAL A 277 9.67 7.79 12.93
N SER A 278 9.69 7.70 14.27
CA SER A 278 9.54 8.82 15.19
C SER A 278 10.57 9.93 14.91
N GLN A 279 11.85 9.57 14.79
CA GLN A 279 12.94 10.50 14.47
C GLN A 279 12.82 11.12 13.06
N ALA A 280 12.37 10.36 12.06
CA ALA A 280 12.33 10.82 10.67
C ALA A 280 11.10 11.69 10.34
N TRP A 281 9.99 11.51 11.05
CA TRP A 281 8.72 12.22 10.79
C TRP A 281 8.23 13.12 11.93
N GLY A 282 8.57 12.83 13.18
CA GLY A 282 8.03 13.53 14.35
C GLY A 282 6.55 13.25 14.61
N PHE A 283 6.02 12.10 14.17
CA PHE A 283 4.61 11.75 14.43
C PHE A 283 4.40 11.36 15.89
N LYS A 284 3.45 12.05 16.55
CA LYS A 284 3.06 11.80 17.95
C LYS A 284 2.27 10.51 18.15
N ASP A 285 1.88 9.85 17.07
CA ASP A 285 1.15 8.58 17.01
C ASP A 285 1.94 7.50 16.23
N SER A 286 3.28 7.59 16.24
CA SER A 286 4.17 6.59 15.60
C SER A 286 3.98 5.18 16.19
N ASP A 287 3.65 5.11 17.49
CA ASP A 287 3.39 3.88 18.26
C ASP A 287 2.20 3.07 17.73
N ARG A 288 1.33 3.71 16.96
CA ARG A 288 0.17 3.10 16.33
C ARG A 288 0.42 2.53 14.93
N ILE A 289 1.61 2.69 14.37
CA ILE A 289 1.91 2.21 13.01
C ILE A 289 2.11 0.69 13.03
N SER A 290 1.48 -0.03 12.11
CA SER A 290 1.64 -1.49 12.00
C SER A 290 3.09 -1.86 11.63
N GLU A 291 3.60 -2.96 12.19
CA GLU A 291 5.01 -3.36 12.03
C GLU A 291 5.45 -3.49 10.55
N ASN A 292 4.56 -4.04 9.72
CA ASN A 292 4.78 -4.16 8.28
C ASN A 292 4.79 -2.82 7.52
N ALA A 293 4.20 -1.75 8.06
CA ALA A 293 4.18 -0.42 7.45
C ALA A 293 5.36 0.46 7.88
N LEU A 294 6.05 0.15 8.99
CA LEU A 294 7.19 0.92 9.51
C LEU A 294 8.25 1.19 8.43
N SER A 295 8.70 0.15 7.72
CA SER A 295 9.73 0.27 6.67
C SER A 295 9.30 1.15 5.50
N ALA A 296 8.02 1.09 5.11
CA ALA A 296 7.47 1.92 4.04
C ALA A 296 7.32 3.39 4.46
N ILE A 297 6.85 3.64 5.68
CA ILE A 297 6.69 5.01 6.21
C ILE A 297 8.05 5.66 6.48
N PHE A 298 9.03 4.92 7.01
CA PHE A 298 10.41 5.39 7.13
C PHE A 298 11.02 5.70 5.76
N ALA A 299 10.82 4.84 4.77
CA ALA A 299 11.25 5.07 3.39
C ALA A 299 10.61 6.33 2.76
N ASP A 300 9.31 6.57 2.98
CA ASP A 300 8.62 7.76 2.48
C ASP A 300 9.24 9.07 3.02
N SER A 301 9.78 9.06 4.25
CA SER A 301 10.50 10.24 4.77
C SER A 301 11.70 10.64 3.90
N GLN A 302 12.38 9.65 3.29
CA GLN A 302 13.58 9.85 2.48
C GLN A 302 13.26 10.41 1.08
N LEU A 303 11.98 10.34 0.65
CA LEU A 303 11.46 11.02 -0.52
C LEU A 303 11.23 12.53 -0.30
N ARG A 304 11.38 13.04 0.93
CA ARG A 304 11.31 14.48 1.29
C ARG A 304 10.06 15.15 0.70
N ASP A 305 10.19 16.12 -0.19
CA ASP A 305 9.06 16.89 -0.74
C ASP A 305 8.22 16.12 -1.76
N ILE A 306 8.75 15.03 -2.35
CA ILE A 306 7.99 14.12 -3.21
C ILE A 306 7.36 12.94 -2.43
N SER A 307 7.44 12.95 -1.09
CA SER A 307 6.82 11.93 -0.23
C SER A 307 5.30 11.85 -0.38
N ASN A 308 4.79 10.62 -0.33
CA ASN A 308 3.39 10.28 -0.48
C ASN A 308 2.54 10.81 0.69
N ILE A 309 3.08 10.81 1.92
CA ILE A 309 2.40 11.38 3.09
C ILE A 309 2.19 12.89 2.92
N ARG A 310 3.24 13.66 2.55
CA ARG A 310 3.11 15.13 2.38
C ARG A 310 2.21 15.47 1.19
N ARG A 311 2.33 14.73 0.10
CA ARG A 311 1.50 14.87 -1.10
C ARG A 311 0.02 14.59 -0.81
N SER A 312 -0.28 13.50 -0.10
CA SER A 312 -1.67 13.05 0.12
C SER A 312 -2.33 13.80 1.27
N PHE A 313 -1.62 14.02 2.39
CA PHE A 313 -2.19 14.46 3.66
C PHE A 313 -1.71 15.84 4.12
N GLY A 314 -0.79 16.48 3.38
CA GLY A 314 -0.18 17.76 3.74
C GLY A 314 0.85 17.66 4.86
N PHE A 315 1.13 18.77 5.53
CA PHE A 315 1.92 18.77 6.77
C PHE A 315 1.08 18.18 7.91
N THR A 316 1.62 17.19 8.62
CA THR A 316 1.01 16.65 9.84
C THR A 316 2.06 16.23 10.88
N THR A 317 1.68 16.30 12.15
CA THR A 317 2.41 15.69 13.28
C THR A 317 1.64 14.51 13.90
N LEU A 318 0.55 14.10 13.24
CA LEU A 318 -0.24 12.90 13.53
C LEU A 318 -0.53 12.20 12.19
N LEU A 319 0.04 11.03 11.96
CA LEU A 319 -0.20 10.30 10.72
C LEU A 319 -1.67 9.82 10.66
N GLN A 320 -2.18 9.40 11.81
CA GLN A 320 -3.45 8.68 11.98
C GLN A 320 -3.44 7.40 11.13
N PRO A 321 -2.54 6.43 11.40
CA PRO A 321 -2.26 5.31 10.49
C PRO A 321 -3.50 4.48 10.08
N GLN A 322 -4.37 4.14 11.04
CA GLN A 322 -5.66 3.45 10.78
C GLN A 322 -6.80 4.38 10.32
N LYS A 323 -6.52 5.61 9.88
CA LYS A 323 -7.55 6.49 9.33
C LYS A 323 -7.88 6.10 7.89
N PRO A 324 -9.16 5.96 7.52
CA PRO A 324 -9.57 5.80 6.13
C PRO A 324 -9.16 6.97 5.24
N VAL A 325 -8.75 6.65 4.01
CA VAL A 325 -8.29 7.60 2.99
C VAL A 325 -9.44 8.02 2.06
N THR A 326 -9.57 9.32 1.78
CA THR A 326 -10.51 9.85 0.78
C THR A 326 -10.01 9.66 -0.65
N ARG A 327 -10.91 9.64 -1.64
CA ARG A 327 -10.55 9.48 -3.06
C ARG A 327 -9.63 10.60 -3.58
N ALA A 328 -9.71 11.81 -3.04
CA ALA A 328 -8.79 12.90 -3.35
C ALA A 328 -7.38 12.67 -2.78
N GLU A 329 -7.24 12.32 -1.49
CA GLU A 329 -5.96 11.95 -0.87
C GLU A 329 -5.33 10.76 -1.61
N ALA A 330 -6.14 9.75 -1.96
CA ALA A 330 -5.71 8.56 -2.67
C ALA A 330 -5.19 8.88 -4.08
N ALA A 331 -5.94 9.66 -4.86
CA ALA A 331 -5.50 10.11 -6.18
C ALA A 331 -4.23 10.96 -6.11
N ALA A 332 -4.11 11.85 -5.11
CA ALA A 332 -2.92 12.66 -4.90
C ALA A 332 -1.64 11.81 -4.80
N SER A 333 -1.67 10.70 -4.03
CA SER A 333 -0.53 9.76 -3.94
C SER A 333 -0.04 9.22 -5.29
N LEU A 334 -0.93 9.08 -6.28
CA LEU A 334 -0.67 8.46 -7.57
C LEU A 334 -0.17 9.46 -8.63
N TRP A 335 -0.19 10.77 -8.36
CA TRP A 335 0.21 11.78 -9.35
C TRP A 335 1.70 11.73 -9.72
N TYR A 336 2.53 11.06 -8.92
CA TYR A 336 3.95 10.88 -9.16
C TYR A 336 4.40 9.47 -8.76
N PHE A 337 5.26 8.87 -9.56
CA PHE A 337 5.95 7.61 -9.23
C PHE A 337 7.46 7.76 -9.41
N GLY A 338 8.23 7.15 -8.51
CA GLY A 338 9.69 7.10 -8.58
C GLY A 338 10.40 7.99 -7.56
N THR A 339 11.72 8.15 -7.71
CA THR A 339 12.55 9.04 -6.89
C THR A 339 12.82 10.37 -7.61
N ALA A 340 13.45 11.34 -6.92
CA ALA A 340 13.73 12.66 -7.49
C ALA A 340 14.67 12.65 -8.71
N THR A 341 15.38 11.54 -8.99
CA THR A 341 16.29 11.40 -10.14
C THR A 341 15.71 10.58 -11.30
N ASP A 342 14.68 9.75 -11.06
CA ASP A 342 14.18 8.77 -12.03
C ASP A 342 12.64 8.68 -12.12
N GLY A 343 11.93 9.51 -11.37
CA GLY A 343 10.48 9.55 -11.29
C GLY A 343 9.80 10.42 -12.35
N ILE A 344 8.48 10.24 -12.46
CA ILE A 344 7.62 10.86 -13.47
C ILE A 344 6.28 11.26 -12.84
N SER A 345 5.79 12.46 -13.18
CA SER A 345 4.44 12.92 -12.81
C SER A 345 3.42 12.63 -13.90
N ALA A 346 2.13 12.60 -13.53
CA ALA A 346 1.03 12.51 -14.47
C ALA A 346 1.05 13.67 -15.47
N GLY A 347 1.24 14.91 -14.99
CA GLY A 347 1.40 16.09 -15.84
C GLY A 347 2.56 15.96 -16.84
N LYS A 348 3.72 15.40 -16.44
CA LYS A 348 4.85 15.18 -17.37
C LYS A 348 4.56 14.05 -18.36
N SER A 349 3.86 13.00 -17.95
CA SER A 349 3.41 11.95 -18.87
C SER A 349 2.40 12.44 -19.90
N LEU A 350 1.57 13.45 -19.57
CA LEU A 350 0.67 14.11 -20.51
C LEU A 350 1.40 15.07 -21.45
N GLU A 351 2.45 15.74 -20.96
CA GLU A 351 3.32 16.58 -21.80
C GLU A 351 4.05 15.75 -22.86
N LEU A 352 4.52 14.55 -22.49
CA LEU A 352 5.17 13.58 -23.38
C LEU A 352 4.21 12.80 -24.32
N GLU A 353 2.95 13.23 -24.40
CA GLU A 353 1.92 12.67 -25.30
C GLU A 353 1.31 13.71 -26.25
N ARG A 354 1.91 14.91 -26.31
CA ARG A 354 1.58 15.98 -27.26
C ARG A 354 2.65 16.10 -28.34
#